data_AF-A0A023WZB8-F1
#
_entry.id   AF-A0A023WZB8-F1
#
_cell.length_a   1.000
_cell.length_b   1.000
_cell.length_c   1.000
_cell.angle_alpha   90.00
_cell.angle_beta   90.00
_cell.angle_gamma   90.00
#
_symmetry.space_group_name_H-M   'P 1'
#
loop_
_entity.id
_entity.type
_entity.pdbx_description
1 polymer ?
#
loop_
_entity_poly.entity_id
_entity_poly.type
_entity_poly.pdbx_seq_one_letter_code
_entity_poly.pdbx_strand_id
1 'polypeptide(L)' 'MRQCIICNKEFEPARSNHRKCSNLCCVRHYQQRLKAKEKFSAILKQLKSPEALDMLNQELERMLEATPDAAI' A
#
# COMPACT_ATOMS: atom_id res chain seq x y z
N MET A 1 19.43 -7.16 -11.40
CA MET A 1 18.92 -7.54 -10.06
C MET A 1 18.10 -6.42 -9.41
N ARG A 2 16.89 -6.75 -8.93
CA ARG A 2 15.99 -5.86 -8.16
C ARG A 2 15.45 -6.61 -6.94
N GLN A 3 15.07 -5.90 -5.88
CA GLN A 3 14.39 -6.49 -4.72
C GLN A 3 12.87 -6.55 -4.93
N CYS A 4 12.26 -7.68 -4.56
CA CYS A 4 10.82 -7.86 -4.60
C CYS A 4 10.13 -7.06 -3.49
N ILE A 5 9.17 -6.20 -3.85
CA ILE A 5 8.45 -5.34 -2.88
C ILE A 5 7.59 -6.10 -1.85
N ILE A 6 7.45 -7.42 -1.99
CA ILE A 6 6.59 -8.26 -1.13
C ILE A 6 7.38 -9.16 -0.19
N CYS A 7 8.51 -9.68 -0.65
CA CYS A 7 9.30 -10.66 0.11
C CYS A 7 10.77 -10.29 0.25
N ASN A 8 11.18 -9.12 -0.29
CA ASN A 8 12.53 -8.56 -0.26
C ASN A 8 13.62 -9.46 -0.88
N LYS A 9 13.24 -10.55 -1.54
CA LYS A 9 14.17 -11.40 -2.29
C LYS A 9 14.65 -10.67 -3.54
N GLU A 10 15.94 -10.82 -3.85
CA GLU A 10 16.49 -10.36 -5.12
C GLU A 10 16.03 -11.25 -6.27
N PHE A 11 15.77 -10.64 -7.42
CA PHE A 11 15.37 -11.34 -8.64
C PHE A 11 15.80 -10.56 -9.88
N GLU A 12 15.87 -11.25 -11.03
CA GLU A 12 16.14 -10.62 -12.30
C GLU A 12 14.83 -10.15 -12.96
N PRO A 13 14.63 -8.84 -13.16
CA PRO A 13 13.38 -8.32 -13.68
C PRO A 13 13.25 -8.51 -15.19
N ALA A 14 12.24 -9.26 -15.63
CA ALA A 14 11.90 -9.37 -17.06
C ALA A 14 11.49 -8.05 -17.77
N ARG A 15 11.16 -6.98 -17.04
CA ARG A 15 10.74 -5.67 -17.56
C ARG A 15 11.19 -4.55 -16.61
N SER A 16 11.37 -3.33 -17.11
CA SER A 16 11.79 -2.17 -16.30
C SER A 16 10.88 -1.87 -15.10
N ASN A 17 9.58 -2.16 -15.22
CA ASN A 17 8.58 -1.96 -14.18
C ASN A 17 8.29 -3.23 -13.34
N HIS A 18 9.06 -4.30 -13.51
CA HIS A 18 8.85 -5.54 -12.76
C HIS A 18 9.26 -5.34 -11.29
N ARG A 19 8.28 -5.39 -10.37
CA ARG A 19 8.47 -5.13 -8.92
C ARG A 19 8.36 -6.37 -8.02
N LYS A 20 7.87 -7.50 -8.55
CA LYS A 20 7.51 -8.70 -7.78
C LYS A 20 8.21 -9.91 -8.37
N CYS A 21 8.86 -10.75 -7.55
CA CYS A 21 9.68 -11.83 -8.08
C CYS A 21 8.91 -13.05 -8.61
N SER A 22 7.62 -13.21 -8.28
CA SER A 22 6.85 -14.39 -8.66
C SER A 22 5.34 -14.14 -8.69
N ASN A 23 4.60 -15.04 -9.34
CA ASN A 23 3.13 -15.00 -9.34
C ASN A 23 2.57 -15.06 -7.91
N LEU A 24 3.19 -15.83 -7.01
CA LEU A 24 2.83 -15.85 -5.59
C LEU A 24 2.91 -14.47 -4.94
N CYS A 25 3.97 -13.70 -5.24
CA CYS A 25 4.10 -12.33 -4.74
C CYS A 25 3.05 -11.38 -5.37
N CYS A 26 2.66 -11.61 -6.64
CA CYS A 26 1.55 -10.90 -7.26
C CYS A 26 0.21 -11.16 -6.53
N VAL A 27 -0.10 -12.41 -6.23
CA VAL A 27 -1.32 -12.79 -5.50
C VAL A 27 -1.32 -12.22 -4.09
N ARG A 28 -0.20 -12.32 -3.35
CA ARG A 28 -0.07 -11.74 -2.00
C ARG A 28 -0.28 -10.22 -2.01
N HIS A 29 0.34 -9.52 -2.95
CA HIS A 29 0.14 -8.08 -3.11
C HIS A 29 -1.33 -7.73 -3.37
N TYR A 30 -2.02 -8.48 -4.23
CA TYR A 30 -3.44 -8.29 -4.50
C TYR A 30 -4.29 -8.49 -3.23
N GLN A 31 -4.06 -9.58 -2.49
CA GLN A 31 -4.78 -9.86 -1.25
C GLN A 31 -4.54 -8.79 -0.17
N GLN A 32 -3.32 -8.29 -0.04
CA GLN A 32 -3.00 -7.19 0.88
C GLN A 32 -3.76 -5.92 0.51
N ARG A 33 -3.83 -5.57 -0.78
CA ARG A 33 -4.62 -4.41 -1.26
C ARG A 33 -6.11 -4.56 -0.96
N LEU A 34 -6.67 -5.75 -1.18
CA LEU A 34 -8.07 -6.02 -0.84
C LEU A 34 -8.33 -5.85 0.67
N LYS A 35 -7.50 -6.47 1.52
CA LYS A 35 -7.63 -6.35 2.98
C LYS A 35 -7.51 -4.90 3.45
N ALA A 36 -6.58 -4.13 2.88
CA ALA A 36 -6.42 -2.72 3.20
C ALA A 36 -7.68 -1.92 2.81
N LYS A 37 -8.21 -2.15 1.61
CA LYS A 37 -9.45 -1.51 1.13
C LYS A 37 -10.64 -1.83 2.02
N GLU A 38 -10.81 -3.09 2.41
CA GLU A 38 -11.91 -3.52 3.29
C GLU A 38 -11.81 -2.88 4.67
N LYS A 39 -10.62 -2.90 5.28
CA LYS A 39 -10.37 -2.26 6.58
C LYS A 39 -10.62 -0.76 6.52
N PHE A 40 -10.11 -0.09 5.50
CA PHE A 40 -10.30 1.34 5.34
C PHE A 40 -11.77 1.70 5.11
N SER A 41 -12.49 0.92 4.27
CA SER A 41 -13.92 1.09 4.08
C SER A 41 -14.72 0.90 5.39
N ALA A 42 -14.34 -0.06 6.23
CA ALA A 42 -14.95 -0.25 7.53
C ALA A 42 -14.72 0.94 8.47
N ILE A 43 -13.50 1.48 8.50
CA ILE A 43 -13.15 2.68 9.29
C ILE A 43 -13.98 3.88 8.82
N LEU A 44 -14.02 4.13 7.50
CA LEU A 44 -14.79 5.25 6.95
C LEU A 44 -16.29 5.18 7.31
N LYS A 45 -16.87 3.98 7.38
CA LYS A 45 -18.27 3.79 7.82
C LYS A 45 -18.49 4.11 9.30
N GLN A 46 -17.45 4.08 10.12
CA GLN A 46 -17.53 4.41 11.54
C GLN A 46 -17.39 5.92 11.79
N LEU A 47 -16.83 6.67 10.84
CA LEU A 47 -16.76 8.13 10.90
C LEU A 47 -18.15 8.72 10.70
N LYS A 48 -18.67 9.41 11.71
CA LYS A 48 -20.01 10.01 11.71
C LYS A 48 -20.01 11.53 11.84
N SER A 49 -18.84 12.17 11.91
CA SER A 49 -18.74 13.62 12.04
C SER A 49 -17.67 14.19 11.08
N PRO A 50 -17.87 15.43 10.60
CA PRO A 50 -16.88 16.13 9.78
C PRO A 50 -15.51 16.25 10.46
N GLU A 51 -15.49 16.53 11.77
CA GLU A 51 -14.25 16.70 12.53
C GLU A 51 -13.43 15.41 12.56
N ALA A 52 -14.09 14.26 12.71
CA ALA A 52 -13.42 12.95 12.70
C ALA A 52 -12.84 12.61 11.31
N LEU A 53 -13.47 13.10 10.24
CA LEU A 53 -12.94 12.95 8.88
C LEU A 53 -11.71 13.85 8.67
N ASP A 54 -11.74 15.10 9.14
CA ASP A 54 -10.61 16.03 9.05
C ASP A 54 -9.39 15.52 9.82
N MET A 55 -9.60 14.97 11.02
CA MET A 55 -8.53 14.34 11.79
C MET A 55 -7.90 13.15 11.03
N LEU A 56 -8.73 12.31 10.39
CA LEU A 56 -8.23 11.21 9.57
C LEU A 56 -7.41 11.72 8.38
N ASN A 57 -7.90 12.75 7.68
CA ASN A 57 -7.19 13.32 6.54
C ASN A 57 -5.83 13.88 6.93
N GLN A 58 -5.76 14.63 8.04
CA GLN A 58 -4.49 15.17 8.56
C GLN A 58 -3.51 14.07 8.98
N GLU A 59 -4.01 12.95 9.53
CA GLU A 59 -3.15 11.81 9.87
C GLU A 59 -2.64 11.11 8.61
N LEU A 60 -3.49 10.93 7.60
CA LEU A 60 -3.10 10.32 6.32
C LEU A 60 -2.05 11.16 5.59
N GLU A 61 -2.22 12.48 5.56
CA GLU A 61 -1.24 13.40 4.96
C GLU A 61 0.13 13.29 5.66
N ARG A 62 0.14 13.31 7.00
CA ARG A 62 1.37 13.12 7.79
C ARG A 62 2.04 11.77 7.53
N MET A 63 1.26 10.70 7.41
CA MET A 63 1.80 9.38 7.08
C MET A 63 2.41 9.31 5.67
N LEU A 64 1.81 10.00 4.70
CA LEU A 64 2.29 10.02 3.31
C LEU A 64 3.55 10.88 3.15
N GLU A 65 3.61 12.03 3.81
CA GLU A 65 4.80 12.90 3.83
C GLU A 65 6.00 12.22 4.52
N ALA A 66 5.76 11.37 5.51
CA ALA A 66 6.80 10.60 6.20
C ALA A 66 7.38 9.44 5.35
N THR A 67 6.82 9.14 4.17
CA THR A 67 7.34 8.16 3.23
C THR A 67 7.97 8.83 2.01
N PRO A 68 9.29 9.14 2.02
CA PRO A 68 9.95 9.85 0.92
C PRO A 68 9.97 9.08 -0.41
N ASP A 69 9.63 7.78 -0.42
CA ASP A 69 9.71 6.89 -1.59
C ASP A 69 8.34 6.45 -2.17
N ALA A 70 7.24 7.13 -1.83
CA ALA A 70 5.94 6.85 -2.47
C ALA A 70 5.83 7.38 -3.91
N ALA A 71 6.83 8.14 -4.39
CA ALA A 71 6.98 8.56 -5.78
C ALA A 71 7.87 7.56 -6.56
N ILE A 72 7.34 6.38 -6.89
CA ILE A 72 7.90 5.48 -7.92
C ILE A 72 6.79 4.83 -8.72
#